data_AF-A0A8X7C7F8-F1
#
_entry.id   AF-A0A8X7C7F8-F1
#
_cell.length_a   1.000
_cell.length_b   1.000
_cell.length_c   1.000
_cell.angle_alpha   90.00
_cell.angle_beta   90.00
_cell.angle_gamma   90.00
#
_symmetry.space_group_name_H-M   'P 1'
#
loop_
_entity.id
_entity.type
_entity.pdbx_description
1 polymer ?
#
loop_
_entity_poly.entity_id
_entity_poly.type
_entity_poly.pdbx_seq_one_letter_code
_entity_poly.pdbx_strand_id
1 'polypeptide(L)'
;MANNLPTIPTFEEGMNASESWRHWKEDFEDYLEALQYSEAPEEIKTALFCHLCREELKNSYKLSTLSQTMVFLEIKQEQGEKFRDYYFRLCNAIVECNYDKSKDHMLHDKIIQELLDKALKERLIRQTSKKAKTLQVVNECKAAENSKSELLKWNEKPTVRYCKTSASDNRVPILGLEACRELGLIQRLSTTYKSPIETPEFFLKEFPDVFTITGRLKRIVKIKLKENSVPHVTCPRKVHLAIHNKVKELNNMVEAGIISKVEEPTE
;
A
#
# COMPACT_ATOMS: atom_id res chain seq x y z
N MET A 1 41.32 -30.17 36.01
CA MET A 1 42.57 -29.86 35.27
C MET A 1 42.50 -28.39 34.91
N ALA A 2 43.45 -27.59 35.38
CA ALA A 2 43.47 -26.16 35.09
C ALA A 2 43.78 -25.98 33.60
N ASN A 3 42.77 -25.64 32.80
CA ASN A 3 42.96 -25.30 31.39
C ASN A 3 43.67 -23.95 31.32
N ASN A 4 44.99 -23.98 31.38
CA ASN A 4 45.87 -22.84 31.10
C ASN A 4 45.90 -22.58 29.59
N LEU A 5 44.76 -22.21 29.02
CA LEU A 5 44.72 -21.70 27.65
C LEU A 5 45.16 -20.22 27.69
N PRO A 6 46.01 -19.79 26.74
CA PRO A 6 46.41 -18.40 26.64
C PRO A 6 45.18 -17.53 26.44
N THR A 7 45.08 -16.42 27.18
CA THR A 7 44.06 -15.40 26.94
C THR A 7 44.25 -14.86 25.54
N ILE A 8 43.24 -14.96 24.67
CA ILE A 8 43.27 -14.31 23.35
C ILE A 8 43.55 -12.82 23.55
N PRO A 9 44.43 -12.20 22.75
CA PRO A 9 44.62 -10.75 22.78
C PRO A 9 43.30 -10.01 22.55
N THR A 10 43.11 -8.92 23.29
CA THR A 10 42.02 -7.97 23.08
C THR A 10 42.04 -7.49 21.64
N PHE A 11 40.88 -7.32 21.02
CA PHE A 11 40.80 -6.73 19.68
C PHE A 11 41.37 -5.30 19.70
N GLU A 12 42.35 -5.03 18.85
CA GLU A 12 42.89 -3.69 18.60
C GLU A 12 42.61 -3.31 17.14
N GLU A 13 42.02 -2.13 16.92
CA GLU A 13 41.81 -1.61 15.56
C GLU A 13 43.17 -1.32 14.89
N GLY A 14 43.60 -2.20 13.98
CA GLY A 14 44.77 -1.99 13.14
C GLY A 14 44.52 -1.01 12.00
N MET A 15 45.52 -0.82 11.12
CA MET A 15 45.42 0.05 9.92
C MET A 15 44.23 -0.26 9.00
N ASN A 16 43.70 -1.49 9.04
CA ASN A 16 42.51 -1.91 8.33
C ASN A 16 41.57 -2.68 9.27
N ALA A 17 40.58 -1.96 9.83
CA ALA A 17 39.65 -2.52 10.81
C ALA A 17 38.91 -3.78 10.32
N SER A 18 38.62 -3.88 9.02
CA SER A 18 37.91 -5.03 8.43
C SER A 18 38.76 -6.30 8.41
N GLU A 19 40.03 -6.18 8.00
CA GLU A 19 40.96 -7.33 7.98
C GLU A 19 41.37 -7.72 9.39
N SER A 20 41.66 -6.76 10.26
CA SER A 20 41.93 -7.02 11.68
C SER A 20 40.77 -7.76 12.35
N TRP A 21 39.52 -7.37 12.04
CA TRP A 21 38.33 -8.06 12.56
C TRP A 21 38.21 -9.49 12.06
N ARG A 22 38.50 -9.74 10.77
CA ARG A 22 38.40 -11.09 10.20
C ARG A 22 39.37 -12.07 10.87
N HIS A 23 40.64 -11.68 11.00
CA HIS A 23 41.66 -12.53 11.64
C HIS A 23 41.33 -12.75 13.12
N TRP A 24 40.95 -11.69 13.84
CA TRP A 24 40.58 -11.82 15.25
C TRP A 24 39.34 -12.70 15.46
N LYS A 25 38.36 -12.63 14.54
CA LYS A 25 37.18 -13.49 14.56
C LYS A 25 37.54 -14.96 14.34
N GLU A 26 38.44 -15.26 13.39
CA GLU A 26 38.95 -16.61 13.15
C GLU A 26 39.68 -17.14 14.41
N ASP A 27 40.57 -16.34 15.00
CA ASP A 27 41.27 -16.70 16.26
C ASP A 27 40.29 -16.94 17.43
N PHE A 28 39.18 -16.18 17.49
CA PHE A 28 38.15 -16.34 18.50
C PHE A 28 37.32 -17.62 18.30
N GLU A 29 37.00 -17.97 17.07
CA GLU A 29 36.29 -19.22 16.73
C GLU A 29 37.16 -20.45 17.07
N ASP A 30 38.45 -20.42 16.71
CA ASP A 30 39.42 -21.48 17.04
C ASP A 30 39.58 -21.64 18.57
N TYR A 31 39.53 -20.54 19.32
CA TYR A 31 39.58 -20.57 20.79
C TYR A 31 38.32 -21.16 21.41
N LEU A 32 37.13 -20.86 20.86
CA LEU A 32 35.88 -21.46 21.31
C LEU A 32 35.85 -22.98 21.07
N GLU A 33 36.41 -23.43 19.95
CA GLU A 33 36.56 -24.85 19.61
C GLU A 33 37.57 -25.53 20.55
N ALA A 34 38.72 -24.90 20.82
CA ALA A 34 39.74 -25.41 21.74
C ALA A 34 39.23 -25.56 23.19
N LEU A 35 38.33 -24.68 23.62
CA LEU A 35 37.69 -24.76 24.94
C LEU A 35 36.50 -25.73 25.01
N GLN A 36 36.11 -26.36 23.89
CA GLN A 36 34.89 -27.18 23.78
C GLN A 36 33.61 -26.42 24.15
N TYR A 37 33.61 -25.08 24.06
CA TYR A 37 32.41 -24.26 24.23
C TYR A 37 31.56 -24.20 22.95
N SER A 38 31.95 -24.89 21.88
CA SER A 38 31.18 -25.00 20.64
C SER A 38 29.75 -25.54 20.87
N GLU A 39 29.56 -26.43 21.85
CA GLU A 39 28.24 -26.98 22.22
C GLU A 39 27.50 -26.20 23.32
N ALA A 40 28.13 -25.18 23.91
CA ALA A 40 27.54 -24.42 25.00
C ALA A 40 26.42 -23.46 24.54
N PRO A 41 25.49 -23.10 25.46
CA PRO A 41 24.44 -22.13 25.20
C PRO A 41 24.99 -20.79 24.69
N GLU A 42 24.27 -20.15 23.75
CA GLU A 42 24.68 -18.89 23.12
C GLU A 42 24.90 -17.77 24.14
N GLU A 43 24.23 -17.82 25.29
CA GLU A 43 24.37 -16.85 26.38
C GLU A 43 25.79 -16.85 26.98
N ILE A 44 26.42 -18.02 27.09
CA ILE A 44 27.78 -18.14 27.62
C ILE A 44 28.80 -17.67 26.59
N LYS A 45 28.60 -18.02 25.31
CA LYS A 45 29.44 -17.57 24.19
C LYS A 45 29.41 -16.04 24.05
N THR A 46 28.22 -15.44 24.12
CA THR A 46 28.03 -13.99 24.05
C THR A 46 28.58 -13.26 25.27
N ALA A 47 28.47 -13.84 26.48
CA ALA A 47 29.08 -13.28 27.69
C ALA A 47 30.62 -13.31 27.62
N LEU A 48 31.21 -14.40 27.14
CA LEU A 48 32.66 -14.54 26.95
C LEU A 48 33.16 -13.55 25.89
N PHE A 49 32.49 -13.51 24.74
CA PHE A 49 32.75 -12.53 23.68
C PHE A 49 32.69 -11.09 24.21
N CYS A 50 31.64 -10.74 24.96
CA CYS A 50 31.50 -9.42 25.58
C CYS A 50 32.55 -9.12 26.66
N HIS A 51 33.17 -10.13 27.27
CA HIS A 51 34.23 -9.93 28.26
C HIS A 51 35.57 -9.66 27.58
N LEU A 52 35.90 -10.40 26.52
CA LEU A 52 37.12 -10.20 25.73
C LEU A 52 37.07 -8.93 24.88
N CYS A 53 35.93 -8.65 24.24
CA CYS A 53 35.68 -7.38 23.56
C CYS A 53 35.31 -6.29 24.58
N ARG A 54 36.31 -5.75 25.27
CA ARG A 54 36.09 -4.62 26.21
C ARG A 54 35.66 -3.35 25.44
N GLU A 55 34.86 -2.52 26.12
CA GLU A 55 34.31 -1.18 25.81
C GLU A 55 34.12 -0.70 24.35
N GLU A 56 35.09 -0.81 23.44
CA GLU A 56 35.02 -0.22 22.10
C GLU A 56 33.97 -0.89 21.20
N LEU A 57 33.96 -2.22 21.12
CA LEU A 57 32.94 -2.95 20.35
C LEU A 57 31.57 -2.90 21.02
N LYS A 58 31.53 -2.80 22.36
CA LYS A 58 30.28 -2.50 23.07
C LYS A 58 29.77 -1.12 22.70
N ASN A 59 30.65 -0.15 22.55
CA ASN A 59 30.29 1.21 22.14
C ASN A 59 29.86 1.23 20.69
N SER A 60 30.54 0.56 19.75
CA SER A 60 30.13 0.52 18.34
C SER A 60 28.80 -0.23 18.13
N TYR A 61 28.59 -1.37 18.81
CA TYR A 61 27.31 -2.09 18.80
C TYR A 61 26.18 -1.29 19.46
N LYS A 62 26.47 -0.60 20.57
CA LYS A 62 25.50 0.33 21.17
C LYS A 62 25.24 1.52 20.24
N LEU A 63 26.24 2.02 19.51
CA LEU A 63 26.11 3.14 18.58
C LEU A 63 25.28 2.76 17.36
N SER A 64 25.46 1.55 16.81
CA SER A 64 24.62 1.05 15.71
C SER A 64 23.18 0.84 16.16
N THR A 65 22.98 0.29 17.36
CA THR A 65 21.64 0.16 17.95
C THR A 65 21.02 1.54 18.21
N LEU A 66 21.78 2.49 18.76
CA LEU A 66 21.34 3.88 19.00
C LEU A 66 20.97 4.59 17.69
N SER A 67 21.70 4.32 16.61
CA SER A 67 21.41 4.89 15.29
C SER A 67 20.07 4.37 14.76
N GLN A 68 19.82 3.06 14.84
CA GLN A 68 18.55 2.46 14.40
C GLN A 68 17.37 2.92 15.26
N THR A 69 17.55 3.03 16.58
CA THR A 69 16.50 3.55 17.47
C THR A 69 16.23 5.04 17.24
N MET A 70 17.26 5.83 16.91
CA MET A 70 17.10 7.24 16.55
C MET A 70 16.29 7.41 15.25
N VAL A 71 16.58 6.60 14.23
CA VAL A 71 15.78 6.55 12.99
C VAL A 71 14.32 6.21 13.30
N PHE A 72 14.08 5.21 14.14
CA PHE A 72 12.72 4.86 14.58
C PHE A 72 12.01 6.03 15.30
N LEU A 73 12.72 6.77 16.15
CA LEU A 73 12.17 7.91 16.88
C LEU A 73 11.89 9.12 15.98
N GLU A 74 12.59 9.27 14.86
CA GLU A 74 12.37 10.36 13.90
C GLU A 74 11.19 10.12 12.96
N ILE A 75 10.74 8.86 12.80
CA ILE A 75 9.59 8.53 11.94
C ILE A 75 8.33 9.21 12.47
N LYS A 76 7.68 9.96 11.58
CA LYS A 76 6.39 10.63 11.79
C LYS A 76 5.48 10.41 10.58
N GLN A 77 4.17 10.55 10.79
CA GLN A 77 3.19 10.49 9.71
C GLN A 77 3.25 11.79 8.89
N GLU A 78 3.37 11.68 7.56
CA GLU A 78 3.45 12.84 6.67
C GLU A 78 2.07 13.39 6.28
N GLN A 79 1.97 14.70 5.98
CA GLN A 79 0.71 15.35 5.62
C GLN A 79 0.13 14.74 4.33
N GLY A 80 -1.00 14.04 4.44
CA GLY A 80 -1.67 13.37 3.31
C GLY A 80 -1.23 11.91 3.09
N GLU A 81 -0.31 11.38 3.91
CA GLU A 81 0.04 9.96 3.90
C GLU A 81 -1.06 9.12 4.53
N LYS A 82 -1.38 7.98 3.91
CA LYS A 82 -2.32 7.00 4.46
C LYS A 82 -1.71 6.30 5.68
N PHE A 83 -2.51 6.06 6.71
CA PHE A 83 -2.03 5.37 7.92
C PHE A 83 -1.40 4.00 7.63
N ARG A 84 -1.88 3.27 6.61
CA ARG A 84 -1.30 1.99 6.21
C ARG A 84 0.19 2.12 5.87
N ASP A 85 0.56 3.12 5.08
CA ASP A 85 1.93 3.28 4.57
C ASP A 85 2.85 3.72 5.72
N TYR A 86 2.37 4.65 6.54
CA TYR A 86 3.02 5.06 7.79
C TYR A 86 3.27 3.87 8.74
N TYR A 87 2.24 3.06 8.99
CA TYR A 87 2.33 1.90 9.87
C TYR A 87 3.34 0.87 9.35
N PHE A 88 3.42 0.67 8.02
CA PHE A 88 4.38 -0.24 7.41
C PHE A 88 5.83 0.23 7.60
N ARG A 89 6.12 1.52 7.39
CA ARG A 89 7.44 2.11 7.67
C ARG A 89 7.84 1.92 9.13
N LEU A 90 6.88 2.13 10.03
CA LEU A 90 7.09 1.99 11.47
C LEU A 90 7.44 0.55 11.87
N CYS A 91 6.71 -0.44 11.32
CA CYS A 91 7.00 -1.85 11.56
C CYS A 91 8.40 -2.24 11.09
N ASN A 92 8.79 -1.80 9.88
CA ASN A 92 10.11 -2.13 9.33
C ASN A 92 11.24 -1.57 10.21
N ALA A 93 11.12 -0.32 10.66
CA ALA A 93 12.13 0.31 11.51
C ALA A 93 12.31 -0.40 12.87
N ILE A 94 11.23 -0.94 13.45
CA ILE A 94 11.32 -1.66 14.74
C ILE A 94 11.93 -3.05 14.60
N VAL A 95 11.75 -3.70 13.46
CA VAL A 95 12.40 -5.01 13.22
C VAL A 95 13.91 -4.86 13.30
N GLU A 96 14.46 -3.75 12.81
CA GLU A 96 15.88 -3.41 12.89
C GLU A 96 16.32 -2.98 14.29
N CYS A 97 15.39 -2.56 15.15
CA CYS A 97 15.71 -2.15 16.53
C CYS A 97 15.76 -3.35 17.48
N ASN A 98 16.74 -3.37 18.38
CA ASN A 98 16.91 -4.41 19.40
C ASN A 98 15.91 -4.27 20.59
N TYR A 99 14.60 -4.20 20.30
CA TYR A 99 13.52 -4.06 21.29
C TYR A 99 12.83 -5.38 21.59
N ASP A 100 13.56 -6.48 21.77
CA ASP A 100 13.05 -7.86 21.80
C ASP A 100 11.65 -8.05 22.45
N LYS A 101 11.48 -7.66 23.73
CA LYS A 101 10.21 -7.84 24.49
C LYS A 101 9.28 -6.63 24.51
N SER A 102 9.74 -5.47 24.02
CA SER A 102 9.02 -4.19 24.12
C SER A 102 8.56 -3.64 22.76
N LYS A 103 8.76 -4.37 21.66
CA LYS A 103 8.35 -3.96 20.29
C LYS A 103 6.91 -3.47 20.23
N ASP A 104 5.99 -4.26 20.79
CA ASP A 104 4.56 -3.96 20.74
C ASP A 104 4.16 -2.71 21.52
N HIS A 105 4.77 -2.51 22.69
CA HIS A 105 4.55 -1.33 23.52
C HIS A 105 5.16 -0.07 22.87
N MET A 106 6.36 -0.19 22.29
CA MET A 106 7.00 0.90 21.57
C MET A 106 6.23 1.29 20.31
N LEU A 107 5.74 0.30 19.54
CA LEU A 107 4.83 0.53 18.41
C LEU A 107 3.60 1.30 18.85
N HIS A 108 2.95 0.82 19.89
CA HIS A 108 1.71 1.38 20.40
C HIS A 108 1.89 2.85 20.80
N ASP A 109 2.90 3.16 21.62
CA ASP A 109 3.14 4.52 22.10
C ASP A 109 3.54 5.44 20.96
N LYS A 110 4.36 4.96 20.03
CA LYS A 110 4.82 5.73 18.88
C LYS A 110 3.67 6.07 17.92
N ILE A 111 2.76 5.13 17.67
CA ILE A 111 1.54 5.37 16.88
C ILE A 111 0.69 6.47 17.51
N ILE A 112 0.52 6.44 18.83
CA ILE A 112 -0.29 7.44 19.55
C ILE A 112 0.42 8.80 19.56
N GLN A 113 1.74 8.82 19.72
CA GLN A 113 2.51 10.07 19.76
C GLN A 113 2.45 10.83 18.42
N GLU A 114 2.62 10.13 17.30
CA GLU A 114 2.86 10.77 15.98
C GLU A 114 1.63 10.76 15.05
N LEU A 115 0.44 10.48 15.56
CA LEU A 115 -0.79 10.52 14.78
C LEU A 115 -1.16 11.97 14.39
N LEU A 116 -1.46 12.21 13.11
CA LEU A 116 -1.84 13.54 12.62
C LEU A 116 -3.18 14.03 13.18
N ASP A 117 -4.13 13.12 13.37
CA ASP A 117 -5.45 13.45 13.88
C ASP A 117 -5.41 13.63 15.41
N LYS A 118 -5.38 14.91 15.82
CA LYS A 118 -5.39 15.31 17.23
C LYS A 118 -6.60 14.77 18.00
N ALA A 119 -7.78 14.73 17.38
CA ALA A 119 -9.00 14.27 18.04
C ALA A 119 -8.96 12.74 18.26
N LEU A 120 -8.48 12.00 17.26
CA LEU A 120 -8.28 10.55 17.37
C LEU A 120 -7.21 10.21 18.41
N LYS A 121 -6.11 10.98 18.44
CA LYS A 121 -5.05 10.86 19.44
C LYS A 121 -5.58 11.02 20.87
N GLU A 122 -6.34 12.08 21.14
CA GLU A 122 -6.94 12.30 22.47
C GLU A 122 -7.89 11.16 22.87
N ARG A 123 -8.67 10.64 21.92
CA ARG A 123 -9.57 9.50 22.17
C ARG A 123 -8.79 8.24 22.52
N LEU A 124 -7.74 7.93 21.77
CA LEU A 124 -6.87 6.79 22.01
C LEU A 124 -6.18 6.89 23.38
N ILE A 125 -5.65 8.07 23.74
CA ILE A 125 -5.02 8.31 25.05
C ILE A 125 -5.98 8.01 26.22
N ARG A 126 -7.26 8.32 26.08
CA ARG A 126 -8.28 8.01 27.11
C ARG A 126 -8.52 6.49 27.24
N GLN A 127 -8.47 5.77 26.11
CA GLN A 127 -8.70 4.32 26.07
C GLN A 127 -7.48 3.50 26.53
N THR A 128 -6.26 4.03 26.39
CA THR A 128 -5.01 3.32 26.71
C THR A 128 -4.76 3.04 28.18
N SER A 129 -5.51 3.67 29.09
CA SER A 129 -5.51 3.32 30.52
C SER A 129 -5.86 1.84 30.79
N LYS A 130 -6.46 1.12 29.82
CA LYS A 130 -6.95 -0.26 29.96
C LYS A 130 -6.02 -1.37 29.44
N LYS A 131 -4.71 -1.12 29.23
CA LYS A 131 -3.77 -2.07 28.60
C LYS A 131 -4.25 -2.52 27.21
N ALA A 132 -4.55 -1.55 26.34
CA ALA A 132 -4.96 -1.83 24.97
C ALA A 132 -3.83 -2.54 24.21
N LYS A 133 -4.18 -3.56 23.42
CA LYS A 133 -3.23 -4.24 22.53
C LYS A 133 -2.94 -3.36 21.32
N THR A 134 -1.72 -3.39 20.78
CA THR A 134 -1.29 -2.64 19.58
C THR A 134 -2.24 -2.86 18.40
N LEU A 135 -2.75 -4.08 18.23
CA LEU A 135 -3.71 -4.42 17.18
C LEU A 135 -5.02 -3.64 17.27
N GLN A 136 -5.49 -3.35 18.49
CA GLN A 136 -6.72 -2.59 18.70
C GLN A 136 -6.57 -1.15 18.21
N VAL A 137 -5.47 -0.50 18.59
CA VAL A 137 -5.15 0.88 18.17
C VAL A 137 -5.06 0.97 16.65
N VAL A 138 -4.38 0.00 16.02
CA VAL A 138 -4.26 -0.07 14.55
C VAL A 138 -5.63 -0.19 13.87
N ASN A 139 -6.54 -1.00 14.41
CA ASN A 139 -7.87 -1.17 13.85
C ASN A 139 -8.73 0.09 14.01
N GLU A 140 -8.65 0.75 15.17
CA GLU A 140 -9.36 2.01 15.41
C GLU A 140 -8.85 3.14 14.49
N CYS A 141 -7.54 3.22 14.24
CA CYS A 141 -6.97 4.16 13.27
C CYS A 141 -7.47 3.90 11.85
N LYS A 142 -7.42 2.64 11.40
CA LYS A 142 -7.95 2.24 10.08
C LYS A 142 -9.44 2.53 9.93
N ALA A 143 -10.23 2.26 10.97
CA ALA A 143 -11.66 2.53 10.97
C ALA A 143 -11.95 4.04 10.88
N ALA A 144 -11.23 4.86 11.64
CA ALA A 144 -11.38 6.31 11.61
C ALA A 144 -11.01 6.92 10.24
N GLU A 145 -9.94 6.44 9.61
CA GLU A 145 -9.58 6.85 8.23
C GLU A 145 -10.65 6.46 7.22
N ASN A 146 -11.16 5.23 7.30
CA ASN A 146 -12.21 4.77 6.41
C ASN A 146 -13.47 5.61 6.57
N SER A 147 -13.91 5.89 7.81
CA SER A 147 -15.07 6.76 8.06
C SER A 147 -14.86 8.17 7.50
N LYS A 148 -13.65 8.75 7.62
CA LYS A 148 -13.36 10.05 7.00
C LYS A 148 -13.39 9.99 5.48
N SER A 149 -12.80 8.94 4.88
CA SER A 149 -12.83 8.74 3.44
C SER A 149 -14.26 8.55 2.92
N GLU A 150 -15.08 7.80 3.64
CA GLU A 150 -16.49 7.62 3.34
C GLU A 150 -17.24 8.95 3.45
N LEU A 151 -17.10 9.68 4.54
CA LEU A 151 -17.75 10.99 4.70
C LEU A 151 -17.37 11.98 3.60
N LEU A 152 -16.12 11.96 3.12
CA LEU A 152 -15.71 12.74 1.96
C LEU A 152 -16.45 12.32 0.69
N LYS A 153 -16.57 11.01 0.42
CA LYS A 153 -17.35 10.48 -0.71
C LYS A 153 -18.85 10.79 -0.60
N TRP A 154 -19.41 10.80 0.61
CA TRP A 154 -20.81 11.16 0.84
C TRP A 154 -21.07 12.65 0.65
N ASN A 155 -20.09 13.50 0.98
CA ASN A 155 -20.17 14.95 0.78
C ASN A 155 -19.87 15.38 -0.68
N GLU A 156 -19.26 14.51 -1.48
CA GLU A 156 -19.23 14.69 -2.92
C GLU A 156 -20.67 14.61 -3.45
N LYS A 157 -21.16 15.72 -4.02
CA LYS A 157 -22.52 15.82 -4.55
C LYS A 157 -22.81 14.61 -5.45
N PRO A 158 -23.98 13.96 -5.33
CA PRO A 158 -24.30 12.79 -6.14
C PRO A 158 -24.15 13.16 -7.61
N THR A 159 -23.21 12.50 -8.30
CA THR A 159 -23.05 12.67 -9.74
C THR A 159 -24.21 11.93 -10.39
N VAL A 160 -25.34 12.63 -10.57
CA VAL A 160 -26.51 12.07 -11.23
C VAL A 160 -26.15 11.80 -12.69
N ARG A 161 -25.89 10.53 -13.01
CA ARG A 161 -25.84 10.07 -14.40
C ARG A 161 -27.25 10.06 -14.95
N TYR A 162 -27.64 11.09 -15.67
CA TYR A 162 -28.92 11.08 -16.39
C TYR A 162 -28.79 10.14 -17.60
N CYS A 163 -29.70 9.16 -17.70
CA CYS A 163 -29.86 8.38 -18.91
C CYS A 163 -30.76 9.17 -19.86
N LYS A 164 -30.25 9.58 -21.03
CA LYS A 164 -31.12 10.05 -22.11
C LYS A 164 -31.94 8.85 -22.58
N THR A 165 -33.25 8.87 -22.41
CA THR A 165 -34.14 7.93 -23.08
C THR A 165 -34.08 8.22 -24.58
N SER A 166 -33.76 7.20 -25.37
CA SER A 166 -33.85 7.28 -26.83
C SER A 166 -35.31 7.49 -27.24
N ALA A 167 -35.55 8.25 -28.30
CA ALA A 167 -36.88 8.65 -28.78
C ALA A 167 -37.88 7.50 -29.09
N SER A 168 -37.44 6.25 -28.99
CA SER A 168 -38.25 5.04 -29.19
C SER A 168 -38.85 4.43 -27.92
N ASP A 169 -38.46 4.90 -26.72
CA ASP A 169 -38.98 4.37 -25.45
C ASP A 169 -40.13 5.26 -24.95
N ASN A 170 -41.38 4.81 -25.12
CA ASN A 170 -42.62 5.56 -24.80
C ASN A 170 -42.88 5.68 -23.28
N ARG A 171 -41.82 5.73 -22.47
CA ARG A 171 -41.89 5.86 -21.02
C ARG A 171 -41.98 7.33 -20.65
N VAL A 172 -43.12 7.73 -20.11
CA VAL A 172 -43.30 9.05 -19.51
C VAL A 172 -42.52 9.07 -18.18
N PRO A 173 -41.55 10.00 -18.01
CA PRO A 173 -40.84 10.11 -16.74
C PRO A 173 -41.83 10.49 -15.63
N ILE A 174 -41.76 9.79 -14.49
CA ILE A 174 -42.63 10.03 -13.33
C ILE A 174 -42.43 11.45 -12.77
N LEU A 175 -41.20 11.97 -12.88
CA LEU A 175 -40.84 13.31 -12.43
C LEU A 175 -40.40 14.15 -13.63
N GLY A 176 -41.07 15.30 -13.82
CA GLY A 176 -40.67 16.30 -14.79
C GLY A 176 -39.39 17.03 -14.40
N LEU A 177 -38.78 17.73 -15.37
CA LEU A 177 -37.55 18.51 -15.15
C LEU A 177 -37.67 19.50 -13.98
N GLU A 178 -38.82 20.18 -13.86
CA GLU A 178 -39.04 21.17 -12.81
C GLU A 178 -39.17 20.53 -11.42
N ALA A 179 -39.91 19.42 -11.31
CA ALA A 179 -40.01 18.65 -10.07
C ALA A 179 -38.64 18.13 -9.62
N CYS A 180 -37.81 17.65 -10.55
CA CYS A 180 -36.43 17.24 -10.25
C CYS A 180 -35.54 18.41 -9.80
N ARG A 181 -35.85 19.65 -10.22
CA ARG A 181 -35.13 20.86 -9.80
C ARG A 181 -35.56 21.30 -8.40
N GLU A 182 -36.85 21.25 -8.10
CA GLU A 182 -37.41 21.56 -6.77
C GLU A 182 -36.99 20.55 -5.70
N LEU A 183 -36.97 19.26 -6.05
CA LEU A 183 -36.49 18.19 -5.16
C LEU A 183 -34.96 18.18 -4.99
N GLY A 184 -34.24 19.09 -5.64
CA GLY A 184 -32.77 19.16 -5.58
C GLY A 184 -32.06 17.97 -6.22
N LEU A 185 -32.77 17.14 -7.00
CA LEU A 185 -32.21 15.98 -7.70
C LEU A 185 -31.34 16.42 -8.89
N ILE A 186 -31.69 17.55 -9.52
CA ILE A 186 -30.95 18.12 -10.64
C ILE A 186 -30.65 19.59 -10.35
N GLN A 187 -29.38 19.93 -10.22
CA GLN A 187 -28.94 21.32 -10.15
C GLN A 187 -28.36 21.73 -11.51
N ARG A 188 -29.03 22.67 -12.18
CA ARG A 188 -28.52 23.24 -13.43
C ARG A 188 -27.40 24.23 -13.09
N LEU A 189 -26.17 23.74 -13.13
CA LEU A 189 -24.98 24.57 -12.99
C LEU A 189 -24.76 25.31 -14.32
N SER A 190 -24.85 26.64 -14.34
CA SER A 190 -24.49 27.42 -15.54
C SER A 190 -22.99 27.43 -15.78
N THR A 191 -22.22 27.15 -14.73
CA THR A 191 -20.79 26.90 -14.74
C THR A 191 -20.58 25.40 -14.76
N THR A 192 -20.15 24.87 -15.90
CA THR A 192 -19.48 23.56 -15.94
C THR A 192 -18.49 23.52 -14.80
N TYR A 193 -18.45 22.42 -14.02
CA TYR A 193 -17.31 22.14 -13.16
C TYR A 193 -16.07 22.26 -14.03
N LYS A 194 -15.43 23.41 -13.93
CA LYS A 194 -14.02 23.51 -14.22
C LYS A 194 -13.43 22.66 -13.11
N SER A 195 -13.12 21.41 -13.42
CA SER A 195 -11.82 20.87 -13.00
C SER A 195 -10.82 22.04 -13.10
N PRO A 196 -9.88 22.21 -12.14
CA PRO A 196 -8.92 23.30 -12.17
C PRO A 196 -8.51 23.49 -13.63
N ILE A 197 -8.77 24.69 -14.18
CA ILE A 197 -8.66 24.94 -15.62
C ILE A 197 -7.22 24.58 -15.97
N GLU A 198 -7.01 23.34 -16.40
CA GLU A 198 -5.76 22.86 -16.92
C GLU A 198 -5.67 23.60 -18.23
N THR A 199 -4.93 24.71 -18.20
CA THR A 199 -4.73 25.51 -19.40
C THR A 199 -4.16 24.57 -20.47
N PRO A 200 -4.41 24.83 -21.76
CA PRO A 200 -3.84 24.00 -22.83
C PRO A 200 -2.31 23.83 -22.70
N GLU A 201 -1.63 24.78 -22.05
CA GLU A 201 -0.21 24.69 -21.72
C GLU A 201 0.15 23.53 -20.76
N PHE A 202 -0.75 23.18 -19.84
CA PHE A 202 -0.55 22.05 -18.91
C PHE A 202 -0.45 20.73 -19.66
N PHE A 203 -1.39 20.46 -20.58
CA PHE A 203 -1.39 19.25 -21.41
C PHE A 203 -0.19 19.18 -22.36
N LEU A 204 0.24 20.33 -22.90
CA LEU A 204 1.43 20.41 -23.74
C LEU A 204 2.72 20.11 -22.95
N LYS A 205 2.76 20.47 -21.67
CA LYS A 205 3.89 20.21 -20.77
C LYS A 205 3.93 18.78 -20.25
N GLU A 206 2.77 18.19 -19.98
CA GLU A 206 2.67 16.83 -19.46
C GLU A 206 2.86 15.76 -20.55
N PHE A 207 2.40 16.02 -21.79
CA PHE A 207 2.50 15.06 -22.90
C PHE A 207 3.16 15.66 -24.16
N PRO A 208 4.41 16.16 -24.08
CA PRO A 208 5.11 16.74 -25.22
C PRO A 208 5.34 15.73 -26.37
N ASP A 209 5.46 14.44 -26.01
CA ASP A 209 5.73 13.35 -26.96
C ASP A 209 4.53 12.96 -27.83
N VAL A 210 3.32 13.30 -27.39
CA VAL A 210 2.04 12.92 -28.02
C VAL A 210 1.50 14.07 -28.88
N PHE A 211 1.66 15.32 -28.42
CA PHE A 211 1.07 16.51 -29.04
C PHE A 211 2.06 17.31 -29.90
N THR A 212 3.09 16.66 -30.43
CA THR A 212 4.09 17.34 -31.27
C THR A 212 3.52 17.70 -32.66
N ILE A 213 2.54 16.93 -33.18
CA ILE A 213 1.91 17.15 -34.48
C ILE A 213 0.45 16.68 -34.41
N THR A 214 -0.50 17.50 -34.86
CA THR A 214 -1.89 17.07 -35.03
C THR A 214 -1.99 15.91 -36.03
N GLY A 215 -2.48 14.76 -35.57
CA GLY A 215 -2.95 13.68 -36.46
C GLY A 215 -1.89 12.76 -37.08
N ARG A 216 -0.78 12.44 -36.39
CA ARG A 216 0.08 11.30 -36.79
C ARG A 216 0.49 10.45 -35.59
N LEU A 217 -0.10 9.25 -35.47
CA LEU A 217 0.44 8.18 -34.63
C LEU A 217 1.90 7.95 -35.04
N LYS A 218 2.84 8.02 -34.09
CA LYS A 218 4.30 7.86 -34.28
C LYS A 218 4.70 6.51 -34.93
N ARG A 219 3.74 5.60 -35.13
CA ARG A 219 3.91 4.29 -35.75
C ARG A 219 3.18 4.27 -37.10
N ILE A 220 3.90 3.93 -38.16
CA ILE A 220 3.30 3.54 -39.43
C ILE A 220 2.58 2.21 -39.18
N VAL A 221 1.26 2.25 -39.01
CA VAL A 221 0.46 1.02 -38.88
C VAL A 221 0.08 0.57 -40.29
N LYS A 222 0.68 -0.53 -40.75
CA LYS A 222 0.35 -1.14 -42.04
C LYS A 222 -0.85 -2.07 -41.83
N ILE A 223 -2.07 -1.53 -41.91
CA ILE A 223 -3.31 -2.31 -41.80
C ILE A 223 -3.46 -3.12 -43.09
N LYS A 224 -3.19 -4.43 -43.03
CA LYS A 224 -3.46 -5.35 -44.14
C LYS A 224 -4.85 -5.97 -43.96
N LEU A 225 -5.76 -5.64 -44.87
CA LEU A 225 -7.05 -6.32 -44.98
C LEU A 225 -6.84 -7.67 -45.68
N LYS A 226 -7.59 -8.70 -45.29
CA LYS A 226 -7.64 -9.96 -46.05
C LYS A 226 -8.36 -9.69 -47.38
N GLU A 227 -7.93 -10.34 -48.46
CA GLU A 227 -8.65 -10.32 -49.74
C GLU A 227 -10.11 -10.76 -49.51
N ASN A 228 -11.06 -9.98 -50.03
CA ASN A 228 -12.51 -10.12 -49.84
C ASN A 228 -13.07 -9.77 -48.45
N SER A 229 -12.41 -8.92 -47.65
CA SER A 229 -12.99 -8.43 -46.40
C SER A 229 -14.19 -7.52 -46.65
N VAL A 230 -15.39 -7.96 -46.27
CA VAL A 230 -16.61 -7.13 -46.31
C VAL A 230 -16.64 -6.24 -45.07
N PRO A 231 -16.71 -4.90 -45.22
CA PRO A 231 -16.81 -3.99 -44.09
C PRO A 231 -18.17 -4.17 -43.40
N HIS A 232 -18.15 -4.56 -42.13
CA HIS A 232 -19.35 -4.77 -41.32
C HIS A 232 -19.42 -3.72 -40.21
N VAL A 233 -20.34 -2.77 -40.33
CA VAL A 233 -20.64 -1.81 -39.25
C VAL A 233 -21.51 -2.53 -38.22
N THR A 234 -20.98 -2.71 -37.01
CA THR A 234 -21.73 -3.37 -35.94
C THR A 234 -22.35 -2.33 -35.02
N CYS A 235 -23.59 -2.55 -34.58
CA CYS A 235 -24.24 -1.67 -33.62
C CYS A 235 -23.51 -1.65 -32.25
N PRO A 236 -23.66 -0.57 -31.47
CA PRO A 236 -23.08 -0.46 -30.12
C PRO A 236 -23.59 -1.59 -29.22
N ARG A 237 -22.69 -2.28 -28.51
CA ARG A 237 -23.02 -3.42 -27.65
C ARG A 237 -22.89 -3.07 -26.18
N LYS A 238 -23.74 -3.68 -25.34
CA LYS A 238 -23.64 -3.58 -23.87
C LYS A 238 -22.49 -4.41 -23.28
N VAL A 239 -22.01 -5.41 -24.01
CA VAL A 239 -20.92 -6.31 -23.59
C VAL A 239 -19.80 -6.27 -24.62
N HIS A 240 -18.56 -6.27 -24.14
CA HIS A 240 -17.38 -6.27 -24.99
C HIS A 240 -17.30 -7.55 -25.86
N LEU A 241 -16.87 -7.41 -27.12
CA LEU A 241 -16.84 -8.50 -28.11
C LEU A 241 -16.08 -9.74 -27.62
N ALA A 242 -14.97 -9.55 -26.90
CA ALA A 242 -14.15 -10.63 -26.35
C ALA A 242 -14.88 -11.50 -25.32
N ILE A 243 -15.88 -10.94 -24.62
CA ILE A 243 -16.62 -11.60 -23.53
C ILE A 243 -17.97 -12.12 -24.04
N HIS A 244 -18.44 -11.65 -25.19
CA HIS A 244 -19.71 -12.04 -25.79
C HIS A 244 -19.89 -13.56 -25.91
N ASN A 245 -18.85 -14.30 -26.27
CA ASN A 245 -18.93 -15.75 -26.39
C ASN A 245 -18.99 -16.48 -25.03
N LYS A 246 -18.52 -15.84 -23.96
CA LYS A 246 -18.58 -16.38 -22.58
C LYS A 246 -19.93 -16.12 -21.93
N VAL A 247 -20.60 -15.03 -22.27
CA VAL A 247 -21.95 -14.69 -21.76
C VAL A 247 -23.04 -15.28 -22.68
N LYS A 248 -22.98 -16.58 -22.92
CA LYS A 248 -24.04 -17.33 -23.64
C LYS A 248 -24.94 -18.09 -22.66
N GLU A 249 -25.36 -17.41 -21.60
CA GLU A 249 -26.25 -17.97 -20.57
C GLU A 249 -27.52 -18.61 -21.16
N LEU A 250 -28.06 -18.03 -22.25
CA LEU A 250 -29.22 -18.57 -22.96
C LEU A 250 -29.01 -20.01 -23.46
N ASN A 251 -27.81 -20.33 -23.97
CA ASN A 251 -27.52 -21.69 -24.44
C ASN A 251 -27.46 -22.67 -23.26
N ASN A 252 -26.89 -22.24 -22.13
CA ASN A 252 -26.84 -23.05 -20.91
C ASN A 252 -28.25 -23.32 -20.37
N MET A 253 -29.17 -22.35 -20.47
CA MET A 253 -30.56 -22.51 -20.04
C MET A 253 -31.37 -23.42 -20.97
N VAL A 254 -31.04 -23.45 -22.27
CA VAL A 254 -31.61 -24.42 -23.24
C VAL A 254 -31.10 -25.83 -22.94
N GLU A 255 -29.79 -25.99 -22.70
CA GLU A 255 -29.20 -27.29 -22.34
C GLU A 255 -29.71 -27.81 -20.99
N ALA A 256 -29.92 -26.92 -20.02
CA ALA A 256 -30.50 -27.26 -18.71
C ALA A 256 -32.02 -27.52 -18.77
N GLY A 257 -32.66 -27.39 -19.93
CA GLY A 257 -34.09 -27.63 -20.12
C GLY A 257 -35.01 -26.61 -19.46
N ILE A 258 -34.48 -25.45 -19.07
CA ILE A 258 -35.23 -24.37 -18.41
C ILE A 258 -36.06 -23.58 -19.44
N ILE A 259 -35.52 -23.42 -20.66
CA ILE A 259 -36.17 -22.71 -21.77
C ILE A 259 -36.10 -23.55 -23.04
N SER A 260 -37.12 -23.46 -23.88
CA SER A 260 -37.13 -24.04 -25.23
C SER A 260 -37.25 -22.92 -26.28
N LYS A 261 -36.60 -23.10 -27.43
CA LYS A 261 -36.69 -22.14 -28.53
C LYS A 261 -38.03 -22.33 -29.23
N VAL A 262 -38.87 -21.30 -29.24
CA VAL A 262 -40.10 -21.26 -30.05
C VAL A 262 -39.87 -20.29 -31.20
N GLU A 263 -40.03 -20.75 -32.44
CA GLU A 263 -39.81 -19.93 -33.64
C GLU A 263 -41.06 -19.19 -34.11
N GLU A 264 -42.22 -19.54 -33.56
CA GLU A 264 -43.51 -18.93 -33.88
C GLU A 264 -44.25 -18.50 -32.60
N PRO A 265 -45.15 -17.50 -32.64
CA PRO A 265 -45.89 -17.08 -31.47
C PRO A 265 -46.83 -18.19 -31.01
N THR A 266 -46.68 -18.66 -29.77
CA THR A 266 -47.67 -19.51 -29.11
C THR A 266 -48.80 -18.62 -28.56
N GLU A 267 -50.06 -19.00 -28.76
CA GLU A 267 -51.25 -18.32 -28.22
C GLU A 267 -51.26 -18.23 -26.68
#